data_AF-A0A8S2MQ54-F1
#
_entry.id   AF-A0A8S2MQ54-F1
#
_cell.length_a   1.000
_cell.length_b   1.000
_cell.length_c   1.000
_cell.angle_alpha   90.00
_cell.angle_beta   90.00
_cell.angle_gamma   90.00
#
_symmetry.space_group_name_H-M   'P 1'
#
loop_
_entity.id
_entity.type
_entity.pdbx_description
1 polymer ?
#
loop_
_entity_poly.entity_id
_entity_poly.type
_entity_poly.pdbx_seq_one_letter_code
_entity_poly.pdbx_strand_id
1 'polypeptide(L)'
;MSGPRTEPQPKQSFDDEWDENSEGNLELTKKAHAQIKAYYDNFPSIEDVMNDKKPEMKEAKAFTDSILQSVPSGNVTERATVCHVLKNMLQAQNIECLFYDSTHGKDLHDSSGILAEISSQERPFILKLNSSDGLGGGRGPTTQHGAIRFARILTESIQNNKVHPVIQDVLGRLSEAHRTDKENINVAAVYVGSFNFAYTVKNWTPGTVESLPELEKNLKDKFEQFSDAKIHPLLCRPAFDISDFDKQRNKTFPNPSETYEVGPPGRTQKYTSPAGWTRYGLKVIGKYSDGDNWLDPFRDPGNWYRAFHGTGRASADDFNKSKQSFDQQYAPVDALASIYKTGFRLARVAAFGSGVYCSPDPTFPEKKYVGVVQCDTQQGRKNFKCMLQVAVSPDGVVCTSDKNIWVVSNPEDIRPYGILIKEA
;
A
#
# COMPACT_ATOMS: atom_id res chain seq x y z
N MET A 1 36.71 40.42 -38.55
CA MET A 1 36.88 39.06 -38.00
C MET A 1 35.50 38.48 -37.78
N SER A 2 35.03 37.70 -38.76
CA SER A 2 33.75 36.99 -38.72
C SER A 2 33.96 35.72 -37.90
N GLY A 3 33.36 35.67 -36.71
CA GLY A 3 33.40 34.48 -35.85
C GLY A 3 32.72 33.27 -36.51
N PRO A 4 33.12 32.04 -36.18
CA PRO A 4 32.57 30.83 -36.78
C PRO A 4 31.10 30.68 -36.38
N ARG A 5 30.24 30.53 -37.40
CA ARG A 5 28.85 30.09 -37.21
C ARG A 5 28.86 28.64 -36.75
N THR A 6 28.39 28.38 -35.54
CA THR A 6 28.06 27.04 -35.06
C THR A 6 26.85 26.52 -35.85
N GLU A 7 27.05 25.45 -36.61
CA GLU A 7 25.96 24.72 -37.27
C GLU A 7 25.03 24.09 -36.22
N PRO A 8 23.70 24.17 -36.40
CA PRO A 8 22.75 23.50 -35.52
C PRO A 8 22.88 21.98 -35.66
N GLN A 9 23.06 21.27 -34.54
CA GLN A 9 23.06 19.82 -34.53
C GLN A 9 21.75 19.25 -35.10
N PRO A 10 21.80 18.16 -35.89
CA PRO A 10 20.62 17.55 -36.49
C PRO A 10 19.67 17.07 -35.39
N LYS A 11 18.39 17.42 -35.53
CA LYS A 11 17.31 16.92 -34.66
C LYS A 11 17.18 15.42 -34.88
N GLN A 12 17.55 14.64 -33.87
CA GLN A 12 17.42 13.19 -33.90
C GLN A 12 15.92 12.82 -33.94
N SER A 13 15.48 12.27 -35.08
CA SER A 13 14.20 11.60 -35.24
C SER A 13 14.23 10.31 -34.40
N PHE A 14 13.28 10.13 -33.49
CA PHE A 14 13.17 8.93 -32.65
C PHE A 14 12.47 7.75 -33.36
N ASP A 15 12.07 7.94 -34.63
CA ASP A 15 11.16 7.04 -35.34
C ASP A 15 11.85 6.03 -36.27
N ASP A 16 13.17 6.07 -36.44
CA ASP A 16 13.85 5.23 -37.45
C ASP A 16 14.47 3.93 -36.86
N GLU A 17 14.21 2.83 -37.59
CA GLU A 17 14.60 1.40 -37.47
C GLU A 17 14.14 0.60 -36.23
N TRP A 18 13.28 -0.40 -36.49
CA TRP A 18 12.78 -1.42 -35.56
C TRP A 18 13.00 -2.84 -36.13
N ASP A 19 13.50 -3.74 -35.28
CA ASP A 19 13.80 -5.17 -35.57
C ASP A 19 12.69 -6.06 -34.99
N GLU A 20 12.26 -7.13 -35.67
CA GLU A 20 11.14 -8.01 -35.29
C GLU A 20 11.27 -8.66 -33.89
N ASN A 21 12.49 -8.80 -33.35
CA ASN A 21 12.73 -9.24 -31.96
C ASN A 21 12.19 -8.28 -30.87
N SER A 22 11.68 -7.12 -31.27
CA SER A 22 11.21 -6.06 -30.39
C SER A 22 9.73 -6.17 -29.98
N GLU A 23 8.89 -6.90 -30.72
CA GLU A 23 7.45 -6.98 -30.43
C GLU A 23 7.15 -7.74 -29.13
N GLY A 24 7.82 -8.87 -28.89
CA GLY A 24 7.67 -9.62 -27.63
C GLY A 24 8.12 -8.82 -26.40
N ASN A 25 9.13 -7.96 -26.56
CA ASN A 25 9.62 -7.07 -25.52
C ASN A 25 8.66 -5.89 -25.27
N LEU A 26 7.96 -5.44 -26.31
CA LEU A 26 6.97 -4.38 -26.22
C LEU A 26 5.75 -4.78 -25.38
N GLU A 27 5.21 -5.99 -25.55
CA GLU A 27 4.06 -6.45 -24.76
C GLU A 27 4.38 -6.59 -23.27
N LEU A 28 5.57 -7.11 -22.95
CA LEU A 28 6.06 -7.12 -21.56
C LEU A 28 6.19 -5.70 -20.99
N THR A 29 6.71 -4.76 -21.78
CA THR A 29 6.82 -3.34 -21.39
C THR A 29 5.44 -2.72 -21.17
N LYS A 30 4.47 -2.98 -22.05
CA LYS A 30 3.08 -2.51 -21.89
C LYS A 30 2.47 -3.03 -20.60
N LYS A 31 2.64 -4.32 -20.31
CA LYS A 31 2.13 -4.94 -19.07
C LYS A 31 2.77 -4.31 -17.83
N ALA A 32 4.09 -4.10 -17.83
CA ALA A 32 4.78 -3.43 -16.74
C ALA A 32 4.29 -1.99 -16.54
N HIS A 33 4.13 -1.22 -17.62
CA HIS A 33 3.60 0.15 -17.57
C HIS A 33 2.16 0.18 -17.04
N ALA A 34 1.32 -0.79 -17.45
CA ALA A 34 -0.06 -0.90 -16.98
C ALA A 34 -0.12 -1.20 -15.47
N GLN A 35 0.77 -2.05 -14.95
CA GLN A 35 0.87 -2.35 -13.51
C GLN A 35 1.32 -1.12 -12.71
N ILE A 36 2.38 -0.43 -13.16
CA ILE A 36 2.86 0.80 -12.53
C ILE A 36 1.78 1.88 -12.54
N LYS A 37 1.10 2.05 -13.69
CA LYS A 37 -0.01 2.99 -13.84
C LYS A 37 -1.16 2.66 -12.88
N ALA A 38 -1.58 1.40 -12.82
CA ALA A 38 -2.67 0.98 -11.94
C ALA A 38 -2.36 1.27 -10.46
N TYR A 39 -1.10 1.09 -10.05
CA TYR A 39 -0.67 1.42 -8.70
C TYR A 39 -0.71 2.93 -8.42
N TYR A 40 -0.04 3.75 -9.24
CA TYR A 40 0.03 5.20 -9.01
C TYR A 40 -1.26 5.97 -9.32
N ASP A 41 -2.13 5.45 -10.19
CA ASP A 41 -3.40 6.13 -10.48
C ASP A 41 -4.38 6.08 -9.31
N ASN A 42 -4.19 5.18 -8.35
CA ASN A 42 -4.99 5.15 -7.12
C ASN A 42 -4.60 6.28 -6.15
N PHE A 43 -3.50 6.99 -6.39
CA PHE A 43 -3.11 8.12 -5.54
C PHE A 43 -4.04 9.31 -5.77
N PRO A 44 -4.40 10.06 -4.71
CA PRO A 44 -5.18 11.26 -4.82
C PRO A 44 -4.37 12.36 -5.52
N SER A 45 -5.05 13.21 -6.29
CA SER A 45 -4.41 14.44 -6.77
C SER A 45 -4.15 15.39 -5.60
N ILE A 46 -3.17 16.29 -5.77
CA ILE A 46 -2.92 17.37 -4.83
C ILE A 46 -4.19 18.23 -4.67
N GLU A 47 -4.91 18.51 -5.77
CA GLU A 47 -6.18 19.23 -5.74
C GLU A 47 -7.23 18.51 -4.86
N ASP A 48 -7.38 17.20 -5.01
CA ASP A 48 -8.32 16.39 -4.22
C ASP A 48 -8.01 16.46 -2.73
N VAL A 49 -6.73 16.35 -2.37
CA VAL A 49 -6.23 16.44 -1.01
C VAL A 49 -6.51 17.81 -0.38
N MET A 50 -6.30 18.88 -1.14
CA MET A 50 -6.44 20.26 -0.65
C MET A 50 -7.90 20.72 -0.55
N ASN A 51 -8.80 20.06 -1.28
CA ASN A 51 -10.20 20.47 -1.32
C ASN A 51 -11.00 19.95 -0.12
N ASP A 52 -10.69 20.50 1.06
CA ASP A 52 -11.40 20.26 2.32
C ASP A 52 -12.89 20.66 2.27
N LYS A 53 -13.32 21.37 1.21
CA LYS A 53 -14.71 21.77 0.99
C LYS A 53 -15.53 20.72 0.25
N LYS A 54 -14.91 19.65 -0.27
CA LYS A 54 -15.64 18.54 -0.87
C LYS A 54 -16.61 17.94 0.16
N PRO A 55 -17.89 17.69 -0.20
CA PRO A 55 -18.86 17.09 0.71
C PRO A 55 -18.34 15.79 1.34
N GLU A 56 -17.70 14.94 0.56
CA GLU A 56 -17.16 13.64 1.00
C GLU A 56 -16.09 13.82 2.09
N MET A 57 -15.23 14.84 1.94
CA MET A 57 -14.19 15.18 2.91
C MET A 57 -14.77 15.71 4.22
N LYS A 58 -15.75 16.62 4.15
CA LYS A 58 -16.44 17.15 5.32
C LYS A 58 -17.15 16.03 6.10
N GLU A 59 -17.78 15.12 5.38
CA GLU A 59 -18.47 13.97 5.98
C GLU A 59 -17.49 12.97 6.60
N ALA A 60 -16.37 12.67 5.94
CA ALA A 60 -15.35 11.79 6.52
C ALA A 60 -14.69 12.41 7.75
N LYS A 61 -14.43 13.72 7.77
CA LYS A 61 -13.97 14.43 8.97
C LYS A 61 -15.00 14.33 10.10
N ALA A 62 -16.27 14.67 9.83
CA ALA A 62 -17.33 14.56 10.83
C ALA A 62 -17.49 13.13 11.35
N PHE A 63 -17.38 12.14 10.47
CA PHE A 63 -17.43 10.73 10.83
C PHE A 63 -16.22 10.33 11.70
N THR A 64 -15.03 10.74 11.30
CA THR A 64 -13.78 10.54 12.05
C THR A 64 -13.87 11.18 13.44
N ASP A 65 -14.33 12.43 13.53
CA ASP A 65 -14.52 13.15 14.78
C ASP A 65 -15.55 12.44 15.68
N SER A 66 -16.65 11.93 15.10
CA SER A 66 -17.65 11.16 15.85
C SER A 66 -17.07 9.92 16.54
N ILE A 67 -15.93 9.42 16.05
CA ILE A 67 -15.20 8.28 16.61
C ILE A 67 -14.08 8.76 17.54
N LEU A 68 -13.27 9.72 17.08
CA LEU A 68 -11.99 10.06 17.69
C LEU A 68 -12.04 11.20 18.71
N GLN A 69 -13.12 11.99 18.75
CA GLN A 69 -13.25 13.12 19.67
C GLN A 69 -13.36 12.67 21.14
N SER A 70 -13.86 11.46 21.38
CA SER A 70 -13.94 10.88 22.72
C SER A 70 -12.75 9.95 22.98
N VAL A 71 -12.21 10.01 24.20
CA VAL A 71 -11.24 9.02 24.66
C VAL A 71 -11.92 7.64 24.66
N PRO A 72 -11.33 6.60 24.05
CA PRO A 72 -11.96 5.29 23.95
C PRO A 72 -12.10 4.64 25.32
N SER A 73 -13.11 3.79 25.49
CA SER A 73 -13.34 3.03 26.73
C SER A 73 -12.22 2.03 27.03
N GLY A 74 -11.50 1.59 25.99
CA GLY A 74 -10.56 0.47 26.05
C GLY A 74 -11.22 -0.89 25.85
N ASN A 75 -12.54 -0.94 25.68
CA ASN A 75 -13.26 -2.16 25.36
C ASN A 75 -13.05 -2.52 23.88
N VAL A 76 -12.38 -3.65 23.63
CA VAL A 76 -12.07 -4.16 22.28
C VAL A 76 -13.28 -4.62 21.48
N THR A 77 -14.51 -4.60 22.04
CA THR A 77 -15.74 -4.83 21.26
C THR A 77 -16.31 -3.56 20.66
N GLU A 78 -15.86 -2.40 21.13
CA GLU A 78 -16.35 -1.09 20.67
C GLU A 78 -15.54 -0.62 19.47
N ARG A 79 -16.25 -0.18 18.42
CA ARG A 79 -15.64 0.33 17.20
C ARG A 79 -14.68 1.50 17.48
N ALA A 80 -15.06 2.38 18.40
CA ALA A 80 -14.25 3.54 18.76
C ALA A 80 -12.86 3.13 19.27
N THR A 81 -12.80 2.18 20.21
CA THR A 81 -11.53 1.63 20.71
C THR A 81 -10.67 1.11 19.58
N VAL A 82 -11.24 0.37 18.62
CA VAL A 82 -10.46 -0.16 17.49
C VAL A 82 -9.99 0.91 16.55
N CYS A 83 -10.81 1.89 16.21
CA CYS A 83 -10.38 3.02 15.39
C CYS A 83 -9.28 3.84 16.09
N HIS A 84 -9.32 4.00 17.42
CA HIS A 84 -8.25 4.61 18.19
C HIS A 84 -6.97 3.78 18.20
N VAL A 85 -7.09 2.46 18.31
CA VAL A 85 -5.96 1.53 18.16
C VAL A 85 -5.37 1.70 16.76
N LEU A 86 -6.17 1.64 15.69
CA LEU A 86 -5.74 1.85 14.31
C LEU A 86 -5.12 3.25 14.09
N LYS A 87 -5.70 4.31 14.65
CA LYS A 87 -5.14 5.67 14.58
C LYS A 87 -3.79 5.75 15.28
N ASN A 88 -3.67 5.20 16.49
CA ASN A 88 -2.44 5.22 17.26
C ASN A 88 -1.32 4.41 16.59
N MET A 89 -1.68 3.44 15.75
CA MET A 89 -0.74 2.74 14.88
C MET A 89 -0.16 3.63 13.78
N LEU A 90 -0.72 4.81 13.52
CA LEU A 90 -0.28 5.75 12.46
C LEU A 90 0.36 7.02 13.01
N GLN A 91 0.38 7.19 14.34
CA GLN A 91 0.76 8.43 15.03
C GLN A 91 2.24 8.79 14.95
N ALA A 92 3.06 8.04 14.23
CA ALA A 92 4.50 8.28 14.08
C ALA A 92 4.84 9.70 13.56
N GLN A 93 3.90 10.45 12.98
CA GLN A 93 4.22 11.65 12.19
C GLN A 93 3.28 12.86 12.36
N ASN A 94 2.43 12.92 13.38
CA ASN A 94 1.45 14.02 13.57
C ASN A 94 0.55 14.27 12.33
N ILE A 95 0.28 13.22 11.56
CA ILE A 95 -0.54 13.28 10.36
C ILE A 95 -2.00 13.05 10.76
N GLU A 96 -2.91 13.89 10.25
CA GLU A 96 -4.34 13.69 10.38
C GLU A 96 -4.74 12.37 9.68
N CYS A 97 -5.50 11.52 10.38
CA CYS A 97 -6.02 10.25 9.85
C CYS A 97 -7.52 10.38 9.68
N LEU A 98 -8.06 9.91 8.56
CA LEU A 98 -9.51 9.84 8.32
C LEU A 98 -10.01 8.41 8.29
N PHE A 99 -11.23 8.24 8.79
CA PHE A 99 -12.07 7.08 8.53
C PHE A 99 -13.22 7.51 7.64
N TYR A 100 -13.58 6.67 6.67
CA TYR A 100 -14.74 6.90 5.81
C TYR A 100 -15.40 5.57 5.41
N ASP A 101 -16.66 5.63 5.00
CA ASP A 101 -17.43 4.45 4.64
C ASP A 101 -17.82 4.51 3.16
N SER A 102 -17.15 3.72 2.31
CA SER A 102 -17.39 3.76 0.87
C SER A 102 -18.75 3.20 0.44
N THR A 103 -19.48 2.48 1.29
CA THR A 103 -20.84 2.00 0.94
C THR A 103 -21.83 3.14 0.73
N HIS A 104 -21.47 4.36 1.15
CA HIS A 104 -22.25 5.57 0.95
C HIS A 104 -21.81 6.35 -0.30
N GLY A 105 -21.12 5.70 -1.24
CA GLY A 105 -20.68 6.28 -2.51
C GLY A 105 -19.45 7.19 -2.39
N LYS A 106 -18.67 7.02 -1.32
CA LYS A 106 -17.52 7.88 -0.99
C LYS A 106 -16.23 7.17 -1.35
N ASP A 107 -15.35 7.83 -2.08
CA ASP A 107 -13.99 7.36 -2.28
C ASP A 107 -13.03 8.48 -1.90
N LEU A 108 -12.22 8.22 -0.87
CA LEU A 108 -11.16 9.13 -0.41
C LEU A 108 -9.77 8.55 -0.66
N HIS A 109 -9.65 7.63 -1.64
CA HIS A 109 -8.41 6.95 -1.96
C HIS A 109 -7.86 6.17 -0.76
N ASP A 110 -8.48 5.02 -0.49
CA ASP A 110 -8.16 4.15 0.63
C ASP A 110 -6.65 3.89 0.73
N SER A 111 -6.07 4.35 1.84
CA SER A 111 -4.63 4.30 2.10
C SER A 111 -4.19 2.98 2.71
N SER A 112 -5.13 2.07 3.01
CA SER A 112 -4.82 0.79 3.66
C SER A 112 -3.89 -0.10 2.81
N GLY A 113 -3.98 -0.02 1.48
CA GLY A 113 -3.14 -0.82 0.56
C GLY A 113 -1.68 -0.39 0.49
N ILE A 114 -1.36 0.82 0.95
CA ILE A 114 -0.03 1.44 0.89
C ILE A 114 0.55 1.72 2.28
N LEU A 115 -0.11 1.25 3.34
CA LEU A 115 0.38 1.40 4.72
C LEU A 115 1.80 0.84 4.91
N ALA A 116 2.14 -0.20 4.15
CA ALA A 116 3.50 -0.75 4.04
C ALA A 116 4.59 0.32 3.81
N GLU A 117 4.21 1.47 3.23
CA GLU A 117 5.10 2.55 2.84
C GLU A 117 5.18 3.67 3.88
N ILE A 118 4.49 3.55 5.03
CA ILE A 118 4.55 4.56 6.11
C ILE A 118 5.96 4.72 6.68
N SER A 119 6.79 3.69 6.55
CA SER A 119 8.20 3.75 6.94
C SER A 119 9.14 3.95 5.75
N SER A 120 8.61 3.91 4.52
CA SER A 120 9.37 4.16 3.31
C SER A 120 9.68 5.65 3.18
N GLN A 121 10.92 5.99 2.81
CA GLN A 121 11.24 7.31 2.27
C GLN A 121 10.77 7.46 0.81
N GLU A 122 10.44 6.35 0.15
CA GLU A 122 9.87 6.35 -1.20
C GLU A 122 8.37 6.62 -1.13
N ARG A 123 8.01 7.86 -0.78
CA ARG A 123 6.64 8.34 -0.90
C ARG A 123 6.58 9.29 -2.09
N PRO A 124 6.27 8.80 -3.29
CA PRO A 124 6.44 9.60 -4.48
C PRO A 124 5.32 10.60 -4.67
N PHE A 125 5.67 11.69 -5.34
CA PHE A 125 4.79 12.50 -6.13
C PHE A 125 4.72 11.92 -7.55
N ILE A 126 3.58 12.12 -8.20
CA ILE A 126 3.38 11.74 -9.60
C ILE A 126 3.09 13.01 -10.38
N LEU A 127 4.04 13.44 -11.20
CA LEU A 127 3.79 14.50 -12.19
C LEU A 127 3.16 13.86 -13.42
N LYS A 128 1.95 14.26 -13.77
CA LYS A 128 1.25 13.81 -14.98
C LYS A 128 1.26 14.92 -16.03
N LEU A 129 1.71 14.59 -17.22
CA LEU A 129 1.77 15.48 -18.37
C LEU A 129 0.91 14.95 -19.52
N ASN A 130 0.29 15.83 -20.30
CA ASN A 130 -0.48 15.44 -21.49
C ASN A 130 0.41 14.77 -22.55
N SER A 131 1.64 15.25 -22.72
CA SER A 131 2.67 14.65 -23.57
C SER A 131 4.07 14.96 -23.01
N SER A 132 5.12 14.43 -23.64
CA SER A 132 6.51 14.78 -23.33
C SER A 132 7.01 15.97 -24.16
N ASP A 133 6.13 16.70 -24.86
CA ASP A 133 6.52 17.84 -25.69
C ASP A 133 7.14 18.96 -24.84
N GLY A 134 8.18 19.59 -25.39
CA GLY A 134 8.88 20.70 -24.72
C GLY A 134 9.87 20.24 -23.65
N LEU A 135 9.93 18.94 -23.33
CA LEU A 135 10.96 18.39 -22.44
C LEU A 135 12.28 18.21 -23.18
N GLY A 136 13.39 18.63 -22.57
CA GLY A 136 14.74 18.56 -23.14
C GLY A 136 14.93 19.37 -24.43
N GLY A 137 14.04 20.33 -24.72
CA GLY A 137 14.07 21.15 -25.93
C GLY A 137 13.61 20.44 -27.22
N GLY A 138 13.05 19.23 -27.12
CA GLY A 138 12.60 18.42 -28.25
C GLY A 138 11.07 18.38 -28.40
N ARG A 139 10.62 17.88 -29.56
CA ARG A 139 9.25 17.36 -29.70
C ARG A 139 9.21 15.94 -29.15
N GLY A 140 8.14 15.62 -28.44
CA GLY A 140 7.86 14.28 -27.97
C GLY A 140 7.44 13.35 -29.13
N PRO A 141 7.32 12.05 -28.83
CA PRO A 141 6.79 11.09 -29.77
C PRO A 141 5.32 11.38 -30.07
N THR A 142 4.94 11.29 -31.35
CA THR A 142 3.58 11.58 -31.82
C THR A 142 2.65 10.37 -31.79
N THR A 143 3.20 9.17 -31.59
CA THR A 143 2.46 7.91 -31.54
C THR A 143 2.50 7.30 -30.15
N GLN A 144 1.46 6.54 -29.79
CA GLN A 144 1.43 5.80 -28.52
C GLN A 144 2.61 4.83 -28.39
N HIS A 145 2.99 4.18 -29.51
CA HIS A 145 4.15 3.28 -29.55
C HIS A 145 5.45 4.05 -29.28
N GLY A 146 5.65 5.19 -29.95
CA GLY A 146 6.80 6.06 -29.70
C GLY A 146 6.86 6.54 -28.25
N ALA A 147 5.72 6.86 -27.64
CA ALA A 147 5.64 7.23 -26.23
C ALA A 147 6.08 6.10 -25.29
N ILE A 148 5.62 4.86 -25.52
CA ILE A 148 6.05 3.69 -24.74
C ILE A 148 7.55 3.47 -24.90
N ARG A 149 8.07 3.50 -26.14
CA ARG A 149 9.50 3.35 -26.42
C ARG A 149 10.31 4.42 -25.70
N PHE A 150 9.87 5.67 -25.76
CA PHE A 150 10.57 6.79 -25.15
C PHE A 150 10.58 6.69 -23.62
N ALA A 151 9.44 6.40 -23.00
CA ALA A 151 9.36 6.17 -21.56
C ALA A 151 10.24 4.99 -21.12
N ARG A 152 10.34 3.93 -21.91
CA ARG A 152 11.29 2.82 -21.66
C ARG A 152 12.74 3.30 -21.68
N ILE A 153 13.15 4.08 -22.67
CA ILE A 153 14.52 4.65 -22.75
C ILE A 153 14.84 5.50 -21.52
N LEU A 154 13.89 6.32 -21.06
CA LEU A 154 14.06 7.13 -19.86
C LEU A 154 14.18 6.24 -18.60
N THR A 155 13.32 5.24 -18.45
CA THR A 155 13.37 4.29 -17.33
C THR A 155 14.69 3.50 -17.31
N GLU A 156 15.16 3.01 -18.46
CA GLU A 156 16.47 2.36 -18.58
C GLU A 156 17.61 3.32 -18.23
N SER A 157 17.50 4.60 -18.59
CA SER A 157 18.50 5.62 -18.23
C SER A 157 18.54 5.84 -16.72
N ILE A 158 17.38 5.92 -16.06
CA ILE A 158 17.27 6.03 -14.59
C ILE A 158 17.92 4.82 -13.91
N GLN A 159 17.51 3.60 -14.29
CA GLN A 159 18.00 2.36 -13.67
C GLN A 159 19.51 2.18 -13.81
N ASN A 160 20.08 2.65 -14.92
CA ASN A 160 21.51 2.57 -15.19
C ASN A 160 22.30 3.82 -14.76
N ASN A 161 21.67 4.78 -14.05
CA ASN A 161 22.27 6.07 -13.68
C ASN A 161 22.91 6.82 -14.88
N LYS A 162 22.31 6.70 -16.07
CA LYS A 162 22.77 7.38 -17.29
C LYS A 162 22.14 8.77 -17.36
N VAL A 163 22.96 9.77 -17.68
CA VAL A 163 22.48 11.13 -17.92
C VAL A 163 21.66 11.17 -19.20
N HIS A 164 20.40 11.61 -19.09
CA HIS A 164 19.52 11.85 -20.24
C HIS A 164 19.02 13.31 -20.22
N PRO A 165 19.09 14.08 -21.33
CA PRO A 165 18.72 15.50 -21.35
C PRO A 165 17.32 15.79 -20.81
N VAL A 166 16.34 14.97 -21.19
CA VAL A 166 14.94 15.09 -20.70
C VAL A 166 14.84 14.88 -19.19
N ILE A 167 15.58 13.92 -18.61
CA ILE A 167 15.59 13.70 -17.16
C ILE A 167 16.21 14.90 -16.46
N GLN A 168 17.30 15.46 -17.00
CA GLN A 168 17.97 16.63 -16.42
C GLN A 168 17.11 17.89 -16.46
N ASP A 169 16.35 18.08 -17.55
CA ASP A 169 15.37 19.16 -17.68
C ASP A 169 14.24 18.99 -16.65
N VAL A 170 13.63 17.80 -16.56
CA VAL A 170 12.59 17.49 -15.58
C VAL A 170 13.09 17.71 -14.15
N LEU A 171 14.28 17.21 -13.79
CA LEU A 171 14.88 17.44 -12.48
C LEU A 171 15.07 18.93 -12.19
N GLY A 172 15.48 19.74 -13.17
CA GLY A 172 15.62 21.18 -13.00
C GLY A 172 14.31 21.91 -12.77
N ARG A 173 13.27 21.56 -13.54
CA ARG A 173 11.94 22.13 -13.36
C ARG A 173 11.32 21.70 -12.02
N LEU A 174 11.48 20.43 -11.64
CA LEU A 174 11.03 19.94 -10.34
C LEU A 174 11.79 20.61 -9.19
N SER A 175 13.11 20.83 -9.30
CA SER A 175 13.89 21.51 -8.26
C SER A 175 13.42 22.95 -8.04
N GLU A 176 13.10 23.65 -9.13
CA GLU A 176 12.50 24.99 -9.04
C GLU A 176 11.09 24.96 -8.44
N ALA A 177 10.25 24.00 -8.84
CA ALA A 177 8.88 23.90 -8.35
C ALA A 177 8.81 23.57 -6.85
N HIS A 178 9.70 22.68 -6.38
CA HIS A 178 9.83 22.28 -4.98
C HIS A 178 10.72 23.22 -4.15
N ARG A 179 11.37 24.21 -4.78
CA ARG A 179 12.33 25.13 -4.14
C ARG A 179 13.41 24.39 -3.35
N THR A 180 13.98 23.37 -3.97
CA THR A 180 15.03 22.52 -3.39
C THR A 180 16.11 22.26 -4.44
N ASP A 181 17.26 21.74 -4.02
CA ASP A 181 18.33 21.37 -4.95
C ASP A 181 17.99 20.09 -5.74
N LYS A 182 18.55 19.95 -6.95
CA LYS A 182 18.29 18.78 -7.82
C LYS A 182 18.70 17.47 -7.16
N GLU A 183 19.74 17.47 -6.34
CA GLU A 183 20.24 16.29 -5.63
C GLU A 183 19.27 15.76 -4.55
N ASN A 184 18.26 16.57 -4.21
CA ASN A 184 17.19 16.19 -3.30
C ASN A 184 16.01 15.54 -4.03
N ILE A 185 16.02 15.47 -5.36
CA ILE A 185 14.95 14.89 -6.15
C ILE A 185 15.43 13.61 -6.81
N ASN A 186 14.67 12.54 -6.64
CA ASN A 186 14.94 11.26 -7.28
C ASN A 186 13.74 10.80 -8.10
N VAL A 187 13.91 10.71 -9.42
CA VAL A 187 12.91 10.15 -10.34
C VAL A 187 13.05 8.63 -10.34
N ALA A 188 12.03 7.93 -9.87
CA ALA A 188 12.05 6.48 -9.73
C ALA A 188 11.55 5.75 -10.99
N ALA A 189 10.57 6.32 -11.70
CA ALA A 189 9.98 5.68 -12.87
C ALA A 189 9.37 6.68 -13.86
N VAL A 190 9.31 6.28 -15.13
CA VAL A 190 8.57 6.95 -16.19
C VAL A 190 7.62 5.94 -16.85
N TYR A 191 6.35 6.30 -17.00
CA TYR A 191 5.34 5.42 -17.59
C TYR A 191 4.28 6.20 -18.38
N VAL A 192 3.52 5.47 -19.21
CA VAL A 192 2.61 6.05 -20.20
C VAL A 192 1.14 5.74 -19.93
N GLY A 193 0.27 6.61 -20.46
CA GLY A 193 -1.18 6.73 -20.26
C GLY A 193 -1.53 8.18 -20.58
N SER A 194 -1.29 9.06 -19.61
CA SER A 194 -0.61 10.37 -19.77
C SER A 194 0.92 10.16 -19.66
N PHE A 195 1.79 11.11 -20.00
CA PHE A 195 3.24 10.96 -19.80
C PHE A 195 3.59 11.30 -18.34
N ASN A 196 4.01 10.31 -17.53
CA ASN A 196 4.09 10.47 -16.08
C ASN A 196 5.50 10.24 -15.52
N PHE A 197 5.85 11.02 -14.51
CA PHE A 197 7.06 10.85 -13.71
C PHE A 197 6.69 10.56 -12.26
N ALA A 198 7.12 9.41 -11.74
CA ALA A 198 7.08 9.12 -10.31
C ALA A 198 8.41 9.54 -9.69
N TYR A 199 8.37 10.42 -8.69
CA TYR A 199 9.58 10.99 -8.10
C TYR A 199 9.41 11.27 -6.61
N THR A 200 10.52 11.28 -5.88
CA THR A 200 10.58 11.56 -4.43
C THR A 200 11.38 12.82 -4.18
N VAL A 201 11.10 13.48 -3.06
CA VAL A 201 11.84 14.65 -2.60
C VAL A 201 12.38 14.36 -1.20
N LYS A 202 13.71 14.43 -1.03
CA LYS A 202 14.37 14.18 0.26
C LYS A 202 13.86 15.17 1.30
N ASN A 203 13.69 14.68 2.53
CA ASN A 203 13.26 15.47 3.70
C ASN A 203 11.89 16.15 3.54
N TRP A 204 11.02 15.66 2.64
CA TRP A 204 9.64 16.13 2.60
C TRP A 204 8.89 15.65 3.84
N THR A 205 8.51 16.58 4.73
CA THR A 205 7.84 16.27 6.00
C THR A 205 6.36 16.64 5.94
N PRO A 206 5.44 15.92 6.62
CA PRO A 206 4.00 16.18 6.58
C PRO A 206 3.53 17.61 6.91
N GLY A 207 4.33 18.42 7.63
CA GLY A 207 4.06 19.85 7.83
C GLY A 207 4.09 20.71 6.55
N THR A 208 4.59 20.18 5.43
CA THR A 208 4.58 20.85 4.12
C THR A 208 3.27 20.70 3.37
N VAL A 209 2.25 20.02 3.91
CA VAL A 209 0.91 19.93 3.28
C VAL A 209 0.35 21.32 2.97
N GLU A 210 0.61 22.31 3.83
CA GLU A 210 0.23 23.72 3.61
C GLU A 210 0.88 24.35 2.38
N SER A 211 2.01 23.81 1.91
CA SER A 211 2.73 24.27 0.71
C SER A 211 2.24 23.63 -0.59
N LEU A 212 1.37 22.61 -0.51
CA LEU A 212 0.85 21.92 -1.70
C LEU A 212 0.16 22.84 -2.72
N PRO A 213 -0.62 23.88 -2.33
CA PRO A 213 -1.24 24.76 -3.32
C PRO A 213 -0.20 25.53 -4.15
N GLU A 214 0.87 25.99 -3.49
CA GLU A 214 1.96 26.71 -4.15
C GLU A 214 2.79 25.74 -4.99
N LEU A 215 3.01 24.51 -4.52
CA LEU A 215 3.68 23.47 -5.30
C LEU A 215 2.92 23.17 -6.59
N GLU A 216 1.62 22.91 -6.52
CA GLU A 216 0.81 22.58 -7.70
C GLU A 216 0.82 23.74 -8.71
N LYS A 217 0.70 24.98 -8.23
CA LYS A 217 0.85 26.18 -9.05
C LYS A 217 2.23 26.23 -9.72
N ASN A 218 3.31 26.01 -8.97
CA ASN A 218 4.66 26.02 -9.54
C ASN A 218 4.84 24.89 -10.57
N LEU A 219 4.26 23.70 -10.35
CA LEU A 219 4.31 22.61 -11.33
C LEU A 219 3.57 23.01 -12.62
N LYS A 220 2.40 23.64 -12.53
CA LYS A 220 1.68 24.20 -13.68
C LYS A 220 2.53 25.23 -14.43
N ASP A 221 3.19 26.14 -13.71
CA ASP A 221 4.03 27.19 -14.30
C ASP A 221 5.29 26.63 -14.98
N LYS A 222 5.87 25.53 -14.47
CA LYS A 222 7.13 24.96 -14.98
C LYS A 222 6.93 23.93 -16.08
N PHE A 223 5.75 23.34 -16.19
CA PHE A 223 5.45 22.29 -17.17
C PHE A 223 4.26 22.69 -18.03
N GLU A 224 4.51 23.14 -19.27
CA GLU A 224 3.45 23.54 -20.22
C GLU A 224 2.42 22.43 -20.47
N GLN A 225 2.87 21.17 -20.45
CA GLN A 225 2.02 19.99 -20.61
C GLN A 225 1.41 19.49 -19.30
N PHE A 226 1.49 20.24 -18.20
CA PHE A 226 0.95 19.84 -16.91
C PHE A 226 -0.52 19.43 -17.05
N SER A 227 -0.84 18.24 -16.56
CA SER A 227 -2.19 17.72 -16.51
C SER A 227 -2.66 17.62 -15.06
N ASP A 228 -1.87 17.00 -14.20
CA ASP A 228 -2.23 16.69 -12.83
C ASP A 228 -0.94 16.42 -12.00
N ALA A 229 -1.04 16.56 -10.69
CA ALA A 229 -0.01 16.13 -9.76
C ALA A 229 -0.65 15.30 -8.66
N LYS A 230 -0.20 14.05 -8.51
CA LYS A 230 -0.66 13.16 -7.44
C LYS A 230 0.37 13.07 -6.33
N ILE A 231 -0.11 12.76 -5.14
CA ILE A 231 0.72 12.65 -3.95
C ILE A 231 0.44 11.32 -3.25
N HIS A 232 1.50 10.66 -2.80
CA HIS A 232 1.37 9.48 -1.96
C HIS A 232 0.51 9.82 -0.71
N PRO A 233 -0.62 9.11 -0.43
CA PRO A 233 -1.54 9.47 0.64
C PRO A 233 -0.91 9.64 2.03
N LEU A 234 0.14 8.85 2.33
CA LEU A 234 0.89 8.95 3.60
C LEU A 234 1.77 10.21 3.73
N LEU A 235 1.88 11.05 2.69
CA LEU A 235 2.48 12.39 2.82
C LEU A 235 1.48 13.45 3.27
N CYS A 236 0.19 13.14 3.22
CA CYS A 236 -0.88 14.12 3.39
C CYS A 236 -1.79 13.74 4.56
N ARG A 237 -2.56 12.67 4.41
CA ARG A 237 -3.73 12.37 5.22
C ARG A 237 -4.19 10.96 4.86
N PRO A 238 -3.67 9.91 5.52
CA PRO A 238 -4.18 8.58 5.30
C PRO A 238 -5.68 8.53 5.58
N ALA A 239 -6.42 7.91 4.67
CA ALA A 239 -7.84 7.63 4.81
C ALA A 239 -8.06 6.11 4.81
N PHE A 240 -8.87 5.61 5.74
CA PHE A 240 -9.19 4.19 5.86
C PHE A 240 -10.66 3.95 5.59
N ASP A 241 -10.92 3.07 4.63
CA ASP A 241 -12.27 2.63 4.36
C ASP A 241 -12.70 1.60 5.42
N ILE A 242 -13.51 2.06 6.36
CA ILE A 242 -14.09 1.20 7.40
C ILE A 242 -15.13 0.22 6.86
N SER A 243 -15.54 0.33 5.59
CA SER A 243 -16.41 -0.65 4.93
C SER A 243 -15.72 -1.96 4.60
N ASP A 244 -14.38 -2.01 4.69
CA ASP A 244 -13.60 -3.24 4.61
C ASP A 244 -13.90 -4.20 5.76
N PHE A 245 -14.60 -3.74 6.80
CA PHE A 245 -15.07 -4.59 7.89
C PHE A 245 -16.50 -5.10 7.65
N ASP A 246 -16.68 -6.40 7.79
CA ASP A 246 -17.97 -7.06 7.83
C ASP A 246 -18.43 -7.25 9.28
N LYS A 247 -19.31 -6.35 9.74
CA LYS A 247 -19.86 -6.39 11.10
C LYS A 247 -20.58 -7.71 11.41
N GLN A 248 -21.18 -8.38 10.42
CA GLN A 248 -21.88 -9.64 10.64
C GLN A 248 -20.92 -10.77 11.03
N ARG A 249 -19.64 -10.63 10.66
CA ARG A 249 -18.59 -11.59 10.98
C ARG A 249 -17.79 -11.22 12.21
N ASN A 250 -18.12 -10.13 12.92
CA ASN A 250 -17.50 -9.81 14.20
C ASN A 250 -17.81 -10.91 15.24
N LYS A 251 -16.82 -11.26 16.06
CA LYS A 251 -16.98 -12.28 17.10
C LYS A 251 -16.04 -12.05 18.27
N THR A 252 -16.59 -11.97 19.47
CA THR A 252 -15.80 -12.06 20.71
C THR A 252 -15.71 -13.51 21.13
N PHE A 253 -14.49 -13.99 21.39
CA PHE A 253 -14.25 -15.37 21.79
C PHE A 253 -14.16 -15.47 23.32
N PRO A 254 -14.97 -16.33 23.96
CA PRO A 254 -14.96 -16.48 25.40
C PRO A 254 -13.66 -17.13 25.89
N ASN A 255 -13.45 -17.09 27.21
CA ASN A 255 -12.50 -17.95 27.90
C ASN A 255 -13.26 -19.13 28.54
N PRO A 256 -12.67 -20.35 28.61
CA PRO A 256 -11.38 -20.74 28.05
C PRO A 256 -11.44 -21.01 26.53
N SER A 257 -10.29 -21.31 25.91
CA SER A 257 -10.22 -21.72 24.51
C SER A 257 -10.83 -23.10 24.28
N GLU A 258 -11.45 -23.28 23.13
CA GLU A 258 -12.02 -24.54 22.65
C GLU A 258 -11.25 -24.99 21.41
N THR A 259 -11.12 -26.31 21.22
CA THR A 259 -10.48 -26.87 20.02
C THR A 259 -11.50 -27.59 19.18
N TYR A 260 -11.45 -27.36 17.87
CA TYR A 260 -12.36 -27.92 16.88
C TYR A 260 -11.58 -28.60 15.77
N GLU A 261 -12.24 -29.54 15.08
CA GLU A 261 -11.81 -30.04 13.79
C GLU A 261 -12.41 -29.13 12.70
N VAL A 262 -11.56 -28.53 11.86
CA VAL A 262 -11.95 -27.60 10.79
C VAL A 262 -11.40 -28.05 9.44
N GLY A 263 -12.11 -27.74 8.37
CA GLY A 263 -11.75 -28.09 6.99
C GLY A 263 -12.78 -29.00 6.31
N PRO A 264 -12.46 -29.51 5.11
CA PRO A 264 -13.36 -30.37 4.36
C PRO A 264 -13.66 -31.69 5.08
N PRO A 265 -14.83 -32.30 4.84
CA PRO A 265 -15.13 -33.65 5.32
C PRO A 265 -14.03 -34.65 4.93
N GLY A 266 -13.53 -35.40 5.93
CA GLY A 266 -12.47 -36.39 5.73
C GLY A 266 -11.05 -35.82 5.64
N ARG A 267 -10.87 -34.49 5.68
CA ARG A 267 -9.57 -33.82 5.63
C ARG A 267 -9.45 -32.72 6.67
N THR A 268 -9.84 -32.95 7.93
CA THR A 268 -9.86 -31.90 8.95
C THR A 268 -8.50 -31.68 9.61
N GLN A 269 -8.31 -30.50 10.19
CA GLN A 269 -7.20 -30.15 11.07
C GLN A 269 -7.72 -29.58 12.40
N LYS A 270 -6.93 -29.77 13.46
CA LYS A 270 -7.20 -29.13 14.75
C LYS A 270 -7.02 -27.63 14.65
N TYR A 271 -7.93 -26.89 15.27
CA TYR A 271 -7.90 -25.45 15.38
C TYR A 271 -8.37 -25.02 16.77
N THR A 272 -7.62 -24.15 17.43
CA THR A 272 -7.96 -23.65 18.78
C THR A 272 -8.52 -22.24 18.68
N SER A 273 -9.66 -21.98 19.33
CA SER A 273 -10.26 -20.64 19.33
C SER A 273 -9.37 -19.62 20.05
N PRO A 274 -9.32 -18.37 19.56
CA PRO A 274 -8.51 -17.31 20.15
C PRO A 274 -9.22 -16.74 21.37
N ALA A 275 -9.20 -17.47 22.48
CA ALA A 275 -9.87 -17.08 23.72
C ALA A 275 -9.43 -15.70 24.22
N GLY A 276 -10.40 -14.86 24.58
CA GLY A 276 -10.17 -13.49 25.02
C GLY A 276 -9.86 -12.49 23.90
N TRP A 277 -9.87 -12.92 22.63
CA TRP A 277 -9.75 -12.03 21.48
C TRP A 277 -11.12 -11.60 20.96
N THR A 278 -11.18 -10.42 20.35
CA THR A 278 -12.31 -9.98 19.53
C THR A 278 -11.88 -9.92 18.07
N ARG A 279 -12.63 -10.61 17.22
CA ARG A 279 -12.50 -10.53 15.77
C ARG A 279 -13.34 -9.42 15.21
N TYR A 280 -12.70 -8.62 14.37
CA TYR A 280 -13.31 -7.74 13.40
C TYR A 280 -13.27 -8.46 12.04
N GLY A 281 -14.44 -8.84 11.54
CA GLY A 281 -14.56 -9.58 10.28
C GLY A 281 -14.12 -8.70 9.11
N LEU A 282 -13.37 -9.26 8.16
CA LEU A 282 -13.01 -8.58 6.92
C LEU A 282 -14.06 -8.89 5.84
N LYS A 283 -14.32 -7.93 4.96
CA LYS A 283 -15.24 -8.05 3.83
C LYS A 283 -14.57 -8.84 2.70
N VAL A 284 -14.73 -10.17 2.77
CA VAL A 284 -14.06 -11.12 1.87
C VAL A 284 -15.00 -11.91 0.97
N ILE A 285 -16.31 -11.78 1.19
CA ILE A 285 -17.34 -12.42 0.37
C ILE A 285 -17.40 -11.74 -0.99
N GLY A 286 -17.30 -12.54 -2.06
CA GLY A 286 -17.21 -12.06 -3.44
C GLY A 286 -15.87 -11.41 -3.80
N LYS A 287 -14.87 -11.43 -2.90
CA LYS A 287 -13.56 -10.81 -3.13
C LYS A 287 -12.65 -11.68 -4.01
N TYR A 288 -12.78 -13.00 -3.92
CA TYR A 288 -11.92 -13.96 -4.61
C TYR A 288 -12.65 -14.61 -5.79
N SER A 289 -11.95 -14.80 -6.90
CA SER A 289 -12.55 -15.29 -8.16
C SER A 289 -13.02 -16.74 -8.10
N ASP A 290 -12.54 -17.52 -7.15
CA ASP A 290 -12.90 -18.92 -6.93
C ASP A 290 -14.10 -19.10 -5.98
N GLY A 291 -14.80 -18.01 -5.64
CA GLY A 291 -16.00 -18.01 -4.82
C GLY A 291 -15.73 -18.02 -3.32
N ASP A 292 -16.77 -18.30 -2.54
CA ASP A 292 -16.78 -18.07 -1.08
C ASP A 292 -16.76 -19.36 -0.24
N ASN A 293 -16.87 -20.53 -0.88
CA ASN A 293 -16.98 -21.84 -0.22
C ASN A 293 -15.77 -22.17 0.68
N TRP A 294 -14.63 -21.50 0.50
CA TRP A 294 -13.47 -21.58 1.40
C TRP A 294 -13.77 -21.08 2.83
N LEU A 295 -14.72 -20.15 2.96
CA LEU A 295 -15.14 -19.53 4.22
C LEU A 295 -16.58 -19.86 4.61
N ASP A 296 -17.50 -19.77 3.65
CA ASP A 296 -18.94 -19.66 3.86
C ASP A 296 -19.74 -20.47 2.81
N PRO A 297 -20.75 -21.27 3.20
CA PRO A 297 -21.17 -21.53 4.57
C PRO A 297 -20.14 -22.37 5.35
N PHE A 298 -20.19 -22.30 6.68
CA PHE A 298 -19.31 -23.12 7.51
C PHE A 298 -19.65 -24.61 7.39
N ARG A 299 -18.63 -25.47 7.34
CA ARG A 299 -18.70 -26.93 7.06
C ARG A 299 -19.06 -27.30 5.62
N ASP A 300 -18.96 -26.36 4.69
CA ASP A 300 -19.01 -26.70 3.26
C ASP A 300 -17.82 -27.61 2.88
N PRO A 301 -17.97 -28.56 1.92
CA PRO A 301 -16.84 -29.35 1.42
C PRO A 301 -15.67 -28.53 0.87
N GLY A 302 -15.91 -27.29 0.43
CA GLY A 302 -14.88 -26.35 0.02
C GLY A 302 -14.19 -25.60 1.15
N ASN A 303 -14.62 -25.76 2.42
CA ASN A 303 -14.07 -24.98 3.53
C ASN A 303 -12.59 -25.23 3.75
N TRP A 304 -11.83 -24.14 3.82
CA TRP A 304 -10.41 -24.16 4.13
C TRP A 304 -10.15 -24.37 5.62
N TYR A 305 -8.91 -24.67 5.99
CA TYR A 305 -8.49 -24.70 7.39
C TYR A 305 -8.55 -23.31 8.01
N ARG A 306 -8.47 -23.24 9.34
CA ARG A 306 -8.42 -21.98 10.10
C ARG A 306 -7.10 -21.90 10.85
N ALA A 307 -6.48 -20.73 10.81
CA ALA A 307 -5.21 -20.48 11.46
C ALA A 307 -5.08 -19.00 11.83
N PHE A 308 -3.91 -18.65 12.36
CA PHE A 308 -3.53 -17.33 12.81
C PHE A 308 -2.19 -16.95 12.22
N HIS A 309 -2.08 -15.70 11.77
CA HIS A 309 -0.84 -15.13 11.26
C HIS A 309 -0.50 -13.88 12.07
N GLY A 310 0.64 -13.93 12.76
CA GLY A 310 1.17 -12.81 13.51
C GLY A 310 2.07 -11.95 12.63
N THR A 311 1.94 -10.63 12.73
CA THR A 311 2.70 -9.64 11.95
C THR A 311 3.77 -8.91 12.77
N GLY A 312 3.97 -9.25 14.03
CA GLY A 312 4.89 -8.60 14.98
C GLY A 312 6.37 -8.59 14.57
N ARG A 313 6.74 -9.34 13.52
CA ARG A 313 8.10 -9.35 12.94
C ARG A 313 8.18 -8.72 11.55
N ALA A 314 7.10 -8.11 11.07
CA ALA A 314 7.13 -7.32 9.86
C ALA A 314 8.21 -6.25 9.96
N SER A 315 8.90 -6.01 8.85
CA SER A 315 9.93 -4.98 8.74
C SER A 315 9.88 -4.31 7.36
N ALA A 316 10.60 -3.20 7.18
CA ALA A 316 10.79 -2.58 5.88
C ALA A 316 11.16 -3.58 4.76
N ASP A 317 12.00 -4.59 5.04
CA ASP A 317 12.39 -5.59 4.04
C ASP A 317 11.23 -6.47 3.55
N ASP A 318 10.16 -6.60 4.35
CA ASP A 318 8.95 -7.31 3.92
C ASP A 318 8.15 -6.48 2.90
N PHE A 319 8.50 -5.19 2.77
CA PHE A 319 7.82 -4.19 1.95
C PHE A 319 8.65 -3.72 0.74
N ASN A 320 9.96 -3.46 0.90
CA ASN A 320 11.06 -3.50 -0.10
C ASN A 320 12.36 -2.90 0.51
N LYS A 321 13.54 -3.39 0.09
CA LYS A 321 14.85 -3.09 0.71
C LYS A 321 15.38 -1.67 0.43
N SER A 322 15.20 -0.73 1.36
CA SER A 322 16.00 0.49 1.43
C SER A 322 16.73 0.56 2.79
N LYS A 323 18.05 0.75 2.76
CA LYS A 323 18.93 0.78 3.94
C LYS A 323 18.75 2.09 4.72
N GLN A 324 17.57 2.34 5.29
CA GLN A 324 17.25 3.58 5.99
C GLN A 324 16.46 3.34 7.29
N SER A 325 16.42 4.37 8.13
CA SER A 325 15.81 4.34 9.46
C SER A 325 14.33 3.96 9.38
N PHE A 326 14.02 2.81 9.94
CA PHE A 326 12.72 2.17 9.94
C PHE A 326 12.11 2.27 11.34
N ASP A 327 10.85 2.71 11.43
CA ASP A 327 10.12 2.66 12.69
C ASP A 327 9.49 1.27 12.87
N GLN A 328 10.24 0.39 13.54
CA GLN A 328 9.83 -0.98 13.83
C GLN A 328 8.56 -1.08 14.67
N GLN A 329 8.11 0.02 15.27
CA GLN A 329 6.92 0.07 16.09
C GLN A 329 5.63 -0.21 15.29
N TYR A 330 5.55 0.18 14.02
CA TYR A 330 4.27 0.25 13.28
C TYR A 330 4.11 -0.78 12.17
N ALA A 331 5.22 -1.35 11.69
CA ALA A 331 5.25 -2.42 10.68
C ALA A 331 4.25 -3.57 10.86
N PRO A 332 4.00 -4.06 12.10
CA PRO A 332 3.05 -5.14 12.28
C PRO A 332 1.65 -4.80 11.80
N VAL A 333 1.28 -3.53 11.82
CA VAL A 333 -0.06 -3.04 11.46
C VAL A 333 -0.15 -2.86 9.97
N ASP A 334 0.89 -2.27 9.38
CA ASP A 334 1.01 -2.10 7.95
C ASP A 334 0.89 -3.43 7.22
N ALA A 335 1.50 -4.48 7.80
CA ALA A 335 1.36 -5.84 7.31
C ALA A 335 -0.11 -6.32 7.31
N LEU A 336 -0.93 -6.00 8.32
CA LEU A 336 -2.33 -6.46 8.37
C LEU A 336 -3.12 -5.92 7.17
N ALA A 337 -3.01 -4.61 6.92
CA ALA A 337 -3.72 -3.93 5.84
C ALA A 337 -3.18 -4.32 4.45
N SER A 338 -1.85 -4.34 4.31
CA SER A 338 -1.18 -4.76 3.08
C SER A 338 -1.56 -6.19 2.69
N ILE A 339 -1.60 -7.11 3.65
CA ILE A 339 -2.00 -8.51 3.40
C ILE A 339 -3.46 -8.60 2.94
N TYR A 340 -4.37 -7.84 3.54
CA TYR A 340 -5.77 -7.85 3.12
C TYR A 340 -5.98 -7.30 1.70
N LYS A 341 -5.24 -6.25 1.30
CA LYS A 341 -5.39 -5.65 -0.03
C LYS A 341 -4.62 -6.36 -1.13
N THR A 342 -3.39 -6.78 -0.84
CA THR A 342 -2.44 -7.26 -1.85
C THR A 342 -2.09 -8.74 -1.73
N GLY A 343 -2.61 -9.43 -0.71
CA GLY A 343 -2.29 -10.83 -0.45
C GLY A 343 -1.03 -11.01 0.39
N PHE A 344 -0.72 -12.27 0.71
CA PHE A 344 0.46 -12.59 1.51
C PHE A 344 1.76 -12.54 0.69
N ARG A 345 2.89 -12.49 1.40
CA ARG A 345 4.24 -12.62 0.83
C ARG A 345 4.97 -13.77 1.51
N LEU A 346 5.94 -14.35 0.80
CA LEU A 346 6.81 -15.38 1.35
C LEU A 346 7.66 -14.79 2.50
N ALA A 347 7.85 -15.56 3.57
CA ALA A 347 8.67 -15.13 4.69
C ALA A 347 10.15 -14.99 4.30
N ARG A 348 10.81 -13.97 4.82
CA ARG A 348 12.27 -13.75 4.64
C ARG A 348 13.13 -14.85 5.26
N VAL A 349 12.68 -15.40 6.39
CA VAL A 349 13.38 -16.45 7.13
C VAL A 349 12.61 -17.75 6.99
N ALA A 350 13.22 -18.73 6.33
CA ALA A 350 12.62 -19.98 5.94
C ALA A 350 13.05 -21.14 6.86
N ALA A 351 12.84 -21.01 8.18
CA ALA A 351 13.29 -22.02 9.15
C ALA A 351 12.70 -23.42 8.92
N PHE A 352 11.50 -23.49 8.33
CA PHE A 352 10.79 -24.72 7.98
C PHE A 352 10.44 -24.79 6.48
N GLY A 353 11.21 -24.08 5.64
CA GLY A 353 10.97 -23.96 4.21
C GLY A 353 10.43 -22.58 3.79
N SER A 354 10.49 -22.30 2.49
CA SER A 354 9.96 -21.06 1.93
C SER A 354 8.43 -21.09 1.97
N GLY A 355 7.80 -20.04 2.50
CA GLY A 355 6.35 -19.97 2.57
C GLY A 355 5.84 -18.89 3.52
N VAL A 356 4.51 -18.78 3.59
CA VAL A 356 3.78 -17.98 4.58
C VAL A 356 3.56 -18.83 5.82
N TYR A 357 4.00 -18.32 6.98
CA TYR A 357 3.93 -19.03 8.25
C TYR A 357 2.64 -18.69 8.97
N CYS A 358 1.93 -19.70 9.46
CA CYS A 358 0.75 -19.53 10.31
C CYS A 358 0.65 -20.65 11.35
N SER A 359 -0.29 -20.53 12.29
CA SER A 359 -0.50 -21.50 13.36
C SER A 359 -1.99 -21.80 13.53
N PRO A 360 -2.40 -23.07 13.76
CA PRO A 360 -3.76 -23.39 14.19
C PRO A 360 -4.04 -23.05 15.66
N ASP A 361 -3.00 -22.80 16.46
CA ASP A 361 -3.08 -22.40 17.87
C ASP A 361 -2.71 -20.91 18.00
N PRO A 362 -3.61 -20.04 18.49
CA PRO A 362 -3.38 -18.61 18.56
C PRO A 362 -2.32 -18.22 19.60
N THR A 363 -2.05 -19.10 20.59
CA THR A 363 -1.06 -18.82 21.64
C THR A 363 0.37 -18.84 21.09
N PHE A 364 0.62 -19.55 19.99
CA PHE A 364 1.93 -19.59 19.34
C PHE A 364 2.31 -18.22 18.74
N PRO A 365 1.51 -17.61 17.82
CA PRO A 365 1.80 -16.28 17.32
C PRO A 365 1.72 -15.22 18.41
N GLU A 366 0.78 -15.31 19.36
CA GLU A 366 0.63 -14.33 20.45
C GLU A 366 1.95 -14.12 21.23
N LYS A 367 2.72 -15.18 21.48
CA LYS A 367 3.96 -15.10 22.28
C LYS A 367 5.15 -14.46 21.57
N LYS A 368 5.22 -14.53 20.24
CA LYS A 368 6.48 -14.28 19.50
C LYS A 368 6.33 -13.45 18.22
N TYR A 369 5.11 -13.31 17.73
CA TYR A 369 4.81 -12.80 16.39
C TYR A 369 3.66 -11.81 16.40
N VAL A 370 3.28 -11.24 17.54
CA VAL A 370 2.23 -10.21 17.62
C VAL A 370 2.82 -8.88 18.06
N GLY A 371 2.46 -7.80 17.36
CA GLY A 371 2.78 -6.44 17.76
C GLY A 371 1.89 -5.94 18.89
N VAL A 372 2.41 -5.02 19.70
CA VAL A 372 1.67 -4.37 20.80
C VAL A 372 1.54 -2.88 20.51
N VAL A 373 0.35 -2.33 20.69
CA VAL A 373 0.03 -0.94 20.43
C VAL A 373 -0.50 -0.30 21.71
N GLN A 374 0.05 0.85 22.06
CA GLN A 374 -0.40 1.62 23.22
C GLN A 374 -1.54 2.57 22.84
N CYS A 375 -2.56 2.62 23.70
CA CYS A 375 -3.64 3.57 23.56
C CYS A 375 -4.06 4.11 24.92
N ASP A 376 -4.19 5.43 25.01
CA ASP A 376 -4.74 6.10 26.18
C ASP A 376 -6.26 5.95 26.16
N THR A 377 -6.82 5.35 27.21
CA THR A 377 -8.24 5.03 27.34
C THR A 377 -8.84 5.73 28.55
N GLN A 378 -10.16 5.68 28.69
CA GLN A 378 -10.88 6.17 29.87
C GLN A 378 -10.40 5.50 31.18
N GLN A 379 -9.84 4.29 31.07
CA GLN A 379 -9.29 3.51 32.18
C GLN A 379 -7.77 3.65 32.32
N GLY A 380 -7.17 4.64 31.65
CA GLY A 380 -5.72 4.83 31.59
C GLY A 380 -5.08 4.21 30.36
N ARG A 381 -3.75 4.19 30.33
CA ARG A 381 -2.98 3.65 29.20
C ARG A 381 -3.08 2.12 29.16
N LYS A 382 -3.52 1.59 28.02
CA LYS A 382 -3.64 0.14 27.77
C LYS A 382 -2.77 -0.28 26.60
N ASN A 383 -2.40 -1.55 26.61
CA ASN A 383 -1.68 -2.22 25.54
C ASN A 383 -2.64 -3.14 24.78
N PHE A 384 -2.60 -3.12 23.46
CA PHE A 384 -3.44 -3.95 22.60
C PHE A 384 -2.57 -4.80 21.67
N LYS A 385 -2.90 -6.09 21.58
CA LYS A 385 -2.28 -7.06 20.70
C LYS A 385 -3.13 -7.23 19.44
N CYS A 386 -2.49 -7.39 18.29
CA CYS A 386 -3.18 -7.58 17.00
C CYS A 386 -2.59 -8.71 16.14
N MET A 387 -3.44 -9.51 15.50
CA MET A 387 -3.02 -10.52 14.52
C MET A 387 -4.12 -10.81 13.49
N LEU A 388 -3.77 -11.50 12.40
CA LEU A 388 -4.75 -11.97 11.42
C LEU A 388 -5.33 -13.31 11.83
N GLN A 389 -6.62 -13.45 11.62
CA GLN A 389 -7.27 -14.74 11.46
C GLN A 389 -7.35 -15.08 9.98
N VAL A 390 -6.86 -16.26 9.61
CA VAL A 390 -6.63 -16.65 8.23
C VAL A 390 -7.28 -17.99 7.91
N ALA A 391 -7.68 -18.16 6.66
CA ALA A 391 -8.09 -19.44 6.11
C ALA A 391 -6.97 -19.97 5.21
N VAL A 392 -6.73 -21.28 5.26
CA VAL A 392 -5.61 -21.92 4.54
C VAL A 392 -6.12 -23.07 3.69
N SER A 393 -5.78 -23.05 2.40
CA SER A 393 -6.11 -24.11 1.44
C SER A 393 -5.60 -25.46 1.95
N PRO A 394 -6.47 -26.49 2.03
CA PRO A 394 -6.06 -27.83 2.43
C PRO A 394 -4.98 -28.46 1.53
N ASP A 395 -4.87 -28.01 0.28
CA ASP A 395 -3.90 -28.51 -0.69
C ASP A 395 -2.59 -27.69 -0.72
N GLY A 396 -2.60 -26.47 -0.19
CA GLY A 396 -1.47 -25.54 -0.23
C GLY A 396 -0.61 -25.51 1.04
N VAL A 397 -0.96 -26.31 2.06
CA VAL A 397 -0.35 -26.25 3.39
C VAL A 397 0.55 -27.44 3.70
N VAL A 398 1.71 -27.15 4.28
CA VAL A 398 2.61 -28.14 4.86
C VAL A 398 2.60 -28.00 6.37
N CYS A 399 2.12 -29.05 7.06
CA CYS A 399 2.24 -29.14 8.51
C CYS A 399 3.67 -29.56 8.86
N THR A 400 4.38 -28.72 9.61
CA THR A 400 5.78 -29.00 9.96
C THR A 400 5.89 -30.05 11.08
N SER A 401 7.11 -30.45 11.43
CA SER A 401 7.34 -31.29 12.62
C SER A 401 6.88 -30.62 13.92
N ASP A 402 6.87 -29.28 13.97
CA ASP A 402 6.18 -28.54 15.03
C ASP A 402 4.71 -28.37 14.64
N LYS A 403 3.82 -29.05 15.38
CA LYS A 403 2.38 -29.06 15.11
C LYS A 403 1.72 -27.68 15.23
N ASN A 404 2.42 -26.70 15.81
CA ASN A 404 1.94 -25.31 15.92
C ASN A 404 2.36 -24.45 14.71
N ILE A 405 3.12 -24.99 13.76
CA ILE A 405 3.63 -24.23 12.62
C ILE A 405 3.17 -24.90 11.33
N TRP A 406 2.43 -24.13 10.54
CA TRP A 406 2.07 -24.44 9.16
C TRP A 406 2.80 -23.51 8.21
N VAL A 407 3.24 -24.06 7.08
CA VAL A 407 3.91 -23.32 6.01
C VAL A 407 3.08 -23.44 4.74
N VAL A 408 2.66 -22.31 4.19
CA VAL A 408 1.90 -22.23 2.94
C VAL A 408 2.84 -21.78 1.84
N SER A 409 3.13 -22.65 0.87
CA SER A 409 4.20 -22.41 -0.11
C SER A 409 3.80 -21.35 -1.16
N ASN A 410 2.51 -21.28 -1.48
CA ASN A 410 1.94 -20.31 -2.42
C ASN A 410 1.09 -19.29 -1.66
N PRO A 411 1.39 -17.98 -1.73
CA PRO A 411 0.62 -16.96 -1.03
C PRO A 411 -0.87 -16.90 -1.37
N GLU A 412 -1.30 -17.41 -2.54
CA GLU A 412 -2.71 -17.47 -2.94
C GLU A 412 -3.52 -18.53 -2.17
N ASP A 413 -2.83 -19.50 -1.54
CA ASP A 413 -3.42 -20.59 -0.76
C ASP A 413 -3.69 -20.19 0.70
N ILE A 414 -3.61 -18.90 1.04
CA ILE A 414 -3.89 -18.36 2.36
C ILE A 414 -4.58 -17.00 2.26
N ARG A 415 -5.65 -16.80 3.02
CA ARG A 415 -6.51 -15.61 2.94
C ARG A 415 -6.82 -15.05 4.32
N PRO A 416 -6.66 -13.74 4.56
CA PRO A 416 -7.13 -13.13 5.79
C PRO A 416 -8.65 -13.00 5.75
N TYR A 417 -9.35 -13.25 6.85
CA TYR A 417 -10.79 -13.01 6.95
C TYR A 417 -11.21 -12.29 8.22
N GLY A 418 -10.26 -12.01 9.12
CA GLY A 418 -10.51 -11.22 10.30
C GLY A 418 -9.24 -10.64 10.90
N ILE A 419 -9.38 -9.50 11.57
CA ILE A 419 -8.35 -8.94 12.45
C ILE A 419 -8.77 -9.28 13.88
N LEU A 420 -7.86 -9.88 14.64
CA LEU A 420 -8.06 -10.18 16.06
C LEU A 420 -7.38 -9.11 16.89
N ILE A 421 -8.11 -8.57 17.87
CA ILE A 421 -7.64 -7.57 18.82
C ILE A 421 -7.90 -8.07 20.25
N LYS A 422 -6.92 -7.91 21.12
CA LYS A 422 -6.99 -8.31 22.53
C LYS A 422 -6.25 -7.30 23.40
N GLU A 423 -6.79 -6.98 24.57
CA GLU A 423 -6.07 -6.24 25.61
C GLU A 423 -4.94 -7.12 26.18
N ALA A 424 -3.71 -6.59 26.22
CA ALA A 424 -2.47 -7.36 26.34
C ALA A 424 -2.22 -8.01 27.70
#